data_AF-A0A924CBA1-F1
#
_entry.id   AF-A0A924CBA1-F1
#
_cell.length_a   1.000
_cell.length_b   1.000
_cell.length_c   1.000
_cell.angle_alpha   90.00
_cell.angle_beta   90.00
_cell.angle_gamma   90.00
#
_symmetry.space_group_name_H-M   'P 1'
#
loop_
_entity.id
_entity.type
_entity.pdbx_description
1 polymer ?
#
loop_
_entity_poly.entity_id
_entity_poly.type
_entity_poly.pdbx_seq_one_letter_code
_entity_poly.pdbx_strand_id
1 'polypeptide(L)'
;CGTPSPRDSDQQRDELGTPVDFADRRGGDLIFFPGHVGILVDADTLFHANAYWMTTVEEPLDDVIARMDADGSGGGVTGVRRI
;
A
#
# COMPACT_ATOMS: atom_id res chain seq x y z
N CYS A 1 -10.86 4.98 -13.15
CA CYS A 1 -11.98 5.48 -12.29
C CYS A 1 -13.25 4.71 -12.63
N GLY A 2 -14.24 4.66 -11.72
CA GLY A 2 -15.49 3.91 -11.95
C GLY A 2 -15.53 2.49 -11.38
N THR A 3 -14.45 2.04 -10.74
CA THR A 3 -14.42 0.77 -9.99
C THR A 3 -14.93 1.02 -8.57
N PRO A 4 -16.02 0.35 -8.13
CA PRO A 4 -16.44 0.38 -6.74
C PRO A 4 -15.32 -0.10 -5.83
N SER A 5 -15.12 0.60 -4.70
CA SER A 5 -14.10 0.23 -3.71
C SER A 5 -14.72 0.23 -2.32
N PRO A 6 -14.53 -0.84 -1.54
CA PRO A 6 -14.86 -0.82 -0.12
C PRO A 6 -14.03 0.25 0.60
N ARG A 7 -14.48 0.66 1.78
CA ARG A 7 -13.87 1.78 2.53
C ARG A 7 -12.61 1.35 3.27
N ASP A 8 -12.55 0.11 3.76
CA ASP A 8 -11.51 -0.36 4.67
C ASP A 8 -10.40 -1.10 3.92
N SER A 9 -9.15 -0.95 4.38
CA SER A 9 -7.97 -1.43 3.65
C SER A 9 -7.90 -2.95 3.53
N ASP A 10 -8.41 -3.67 4.53
CA ASP A 10 -8.49 -5.13 4.53
C ASP A 10 -9.52 -5.64 3.51
N GLN A 11 -10.69 -5.00 3.44
CA GLN A 11 -11.70 -5.29 2.41
C GLN A 11 -11.17 -4.95 1.02
N GLN A 12 -10.48 -3.81 0.86
CA GLN A 12 -9.85 -3.45 -0.40
C GLN A 12 -8.81 -4.49 -0.82
N ARG A 13 -7.97 -4.95 0.11
CA ARG A 13 -7.00 -6.03 -0.13
C ARG A 13 -7.69 -7.31 -0.59
N ASP A 14 -8.86 -7.64 -0.07
CA ASP A 14 -9.51 -8.93 -0.35
C ASP A 14 -10.37 -8.89 -1.63
N GLU A 15 -10.96 -7.73 -1.95
CA GLU A 15 -11.96 -7.60 -3.03
C GLU A 15 -11.46 -6.87 -4.29
N LEU A 16 -10.48 -5.97 -4.18
CA LEU A 16 -10.07 -5.16 -5.34
C LEU A 16 -9.08 -5.88 -6.25
N GLY A 17 -9.37 -5.80 -7.55
CA GLY A 17 -8.43 -6.15 -8.60
C GLY A 17 -7.94 -7.60 -8.54
N THR A 18 -6.70 -7.81 -8.97
CA THR A 18 -6.05 -9.12 -9.00
C THR A 18 -4.81 -9.12 -8.11
N PRO A 19 -4.49 -10.25 -7.44
CA PRO A 19 -3.28 -10.35 -6.63
C PRO A 19 -2.04 -10.28 -7.52
N VAL A 20 -1.02 -9.59 -7.04
CA VAL A 20 0.29 -9.47 -7.69
C VAL A 20 1.36 -9.92 -6.70
N ASP A 21 2.37 -10.65 -7.17
CA ASP A 21 3.53 -10.97 -6.35
C ASP A 21 4.34 -9.69 -6.08
N PHE A 22 4.86 -9.55 -4.87
CA PHE A 22 5.60 -8.34 -4.48
C PHE A 22 6.81 -8.04 -5.39
N ALA A 23 7.40 -9.07 -5.99
CA ALA A 23 8.50 -8.94 -6.95
C ALA A 23 8.07 -8.39 -8.32
N ASP A 24 6.78 -8.52 -8.67
CA ASP A 24 6.20 -8.09 -9.96
C ASP A 24 5.41 -6.77 -9.85
N ARG A 25 5.57 -6.07 -8.71
CA ARG A 25 4.92 -4.80 -8.42
C ARG A 25 5.38 -3.71 -9.39
N ARG A 26 4.48 -2.79 -9.71
CA ARG A 26 4.75 -1.65 -10.58
C ARG A 26 3.86 -0.46 -10.22
N GLY A 27 4.09 0.66 -10.89
CA GLY A 27 3.22 1.83 -10.79
C GLY A 27 1.74 1.50 -11.09
N GLY A 28 0.86 2.03 -10.26
CA GLY A 28 -0.58 1.78 -10.26
C GLY A 28 -1.04 0.65 -9.34
N ASP A 29 -0.12 -0.18 -8.82
CA ASP A 29 -0.48 -1.25 -7.89
C ASP A 29 -0.77 -0.68 -6.48
N LEU A 30 -1.72 -1.30 -5.79
CA LEU A 30 -2.03 -1.01 -4.40
C LEU A 30 -1.16 -1.90 -3.49
N ILE A 31 -0.50 -1.30 -2.51
CA ILE A 31 0.29 -1.99 -1.48
C ILE A 31 -0.45 -1.89 -0.15
N PHE A 32 -0.63 -3.03 0.50
CA PHE A 32 -1.38 -3.15 1.75
C PHE A 32 -0.48 -3.51 2.91
N PHE A 33 -0.73 -2.86 4.04
CA PHE A 33 -0.14 -3.14 5.35
C PHE A 33 -1.29 -3.36 6.36
N PRO A 34 -1.04 -3.86 7.57
CA PRO A 34 -2.08 -3.97 8.58
C PRO A 34 -2.74 -2.59 8.85
N GLY A 35 -4.01 -2.44 8.48
CA GLY A 35 -4.77 -1.20 8.66
C GLY A 35 -4.34 -0.02 7.79
N HIS A 36 -3.49 -0.22 6.77
CA HIS A 36 -3.00 0.86 5.91
C HIS A 36 -2.89 0.43 4.44
N VAL A 37 -3.06 1.38 3.53
CA VAL A 37 -2.95 1.16 2.07
C VAL A 37 -2.30 2.37 1.40
N GLY A 38 -1.51 2.11 0.36
CA GLY A 38 -1.01 3.13 -0.54
C GLY A 38 -1.04 2.65 -1.99
N ILE A 39 -0.82 3.57 -2.92
CA ILE A 39 -0.69 3.27 -4.35
C ILE A 39 0.75 3.54 -4.79
N LEU A 40 1.29 2.63 -5.57
CA LEU A 40 2.61 2.78 -6.16
C LEU A 40 2.58 3.78 -7.31
N VAL A 41 3.47 4.78 -7.27
CA VAL A 41 3.68 5.69 -8.40
C VAL A 41 4.54 4.99 -9.47
N ASP A 42 5.52 4.23 -9.00
CA ASP A 42 6.39 3.31 -9.73
C ASP A 42 6.67 2.07 -8.87
N ALA A 43 7.62 1.21 -9.22
CA ALA A 43 7.86 -0.02 -8.46
C ALA A 43 8.32 0.24 -7.00
N ASP A 44 8.92 1.40 -6.70
CA ASP A 44 9.64 1.64 -5.45
C ASP A 44 9.16 2.88 -4.69
N THR A 45 8.26 3.68 -5.26
CA THR A 45 7.72 4.90 -4.64
C THR A 45 6.25 4.72 -4.26
N LEU A 46 5.96 4.84 -2.95
CA LEU A 46 4.60 4.74 -2.40
C LEU A 46 3.97 6.13 -2.23
N PHE A 47 2.80 6.33 -2.83
CA PHE A 47 1.92 7.46 -2.55
C PHE A 47 0.84 7.05 -1.55
N HIS A 48 0.79 7.72 -0.40
CA HIS A 48 -0.14 7.38 0.67
C HIS A 48 -0.40 8.55 1.62
N ALA A 49 -1.56 8.53 2.28
CA ALA A 49 -1.83 9.36 3.44
C ALA A 49 -1.34 8.61 4.69
N ASN A 50 -0.49 9.22 5.50
CA ASN A 50 0.12 8.52 6.63
C ASN A 50 0.09 9.31 7.95
N ALA A 51 0.17 8.57 9.05
CA ALA A 51 0.15 9.12 10.41
C ALA A 51 1.51 9.69 10.86
N TYR A 52 2.59 9.42 10.12
CA TYR A 52 3.92 9.88 10.47
C TYR A 52 4.09 11.37 10.13
N TRP A 53 3.75 11.75 8.90
CA TRP A 53 3.79 13.14 8.44
C TRP A 53 2.44 13.86 8.62
N MET A 54 1.37 13.12 8.93
CA MET A 54 -0.01 13.65 9.00
C MET A 54 -0.41 14.39 7.73
N THR A 55 0.11 13.94 6.59
CA THR A 55 -0.14 14.49 5.26
C THR A 55 0.00 13.39 4.21
N THR A 56 -0.42 13.68 2.98
CA THR A 56 -0.27 12.76 1.85
C THR A 56 1.06 13.05 1.16
N VAL A 57 1.90 12.03 1.04
CA VAL A 57 3.26 12.15 0.48
C VAL A 57 3.58 10.99 -0.45
N GLU A 58 4.60 11.20 -1.26
CA GLU A 58 5.33 10.16 -1.98
C GLU A 58 6.64 9.89 -1.22
N GLU A 59 6.93 8.62 -0.93
CA GLU A 59 8.16 8.23 -0.25
C GLU A 59 8.63 6.83 -0.69
N PRO A 60 9.93 6.51 -0.55
CA PRO A 60 10.45 5.18 -0.89
C PRO A 60 9.73 4.08 -0.10
N LEU A 61 9.26 3.05 -0.80
CA LEU A 61 8.53 1.92 -0.20
C LEU A 61 9.36 1.22 0.88
N ASP A 62 10.66 1.06 0.64
CA ASP A 62 11.58 0.43 1.60
C ASP A 62 11.68 1.24 2.90
N ASP A 63 11.67 2.57 2.82
CA ASP A 63 11.69 3.45 4.01
C ASP A 63 10.38 3.35 4.80
N VAL A 64 9.25 3.22 4.11
CA VAL A 64 7.93 2.99 4.75
C VAL A 64 7.92 1.65 5.47
N ILE A 65 8.36 0.58 4.80
CA ILE A 65 8.45 -0.77 5.39
C ILE A 65 9.33 -0.74 6.63
N ALA A 66 10.56 -0.21 6.50
CA ALA A 66 11.50 -0.14 7.60
C ALA A 66 10.95 0.67 8.79
N ARG A 67 10.24 1.78 8.53
CA ARG A 67 9.63 2.60 9.56
C ARG A 67 8.47 1.89 10.26
N MET A 68 7.58 1.26 9.50
CA MET A 68 6.45 0.52 10.09
C MET A 68 6.94 -0.65 10.95
N ASP A 69 7.97 -1.37 10.49
CA ASP A 69 8.60 -2.45 11.25
C ASP A 69 9.22 -1.94 12.56
N ALA A 70 9.92 -0.80 12.52
CA ALA A 70 10.52 -0.19 13.70
C ALA A 70 9.48 0.27 14.75
N ASP A 71 8.34 0.80 14.31
CA ASP A 71 7.26 1.26 15.19
C ASP A 71 6.35 0.13 15.69
N GLY A 72 6.60 -1.12 15.28
CA GLY A 72 5.80 -2.30 15.65
C GLY A 72 4.40 -2.32 15.04
N SER A 73 4.11 -1.40 14.12
CA SER A 73 2.86 -1.32 13.35
C SER A 73 2.95 -2.08 12.02
N GLY A 74 4.17 -2.38 11.58
CA GLY A 74 4.51 -3.08 10.35
C GLY A 74 4.52 -4.58 10.53
N GLY A 75 3.34 -5.21 10.44
CA GLY A 75 3.26 -6.66 10.19
C GLY A 75 3.73 -7.07 8.78
N GLY A 76 4.61 -6.29 8.15
CA GLY A 76 5.01 -6.40 6.76
C GLY A 76 3.91 -6.04 5.75
N VAL A 77 4.24 -6.19 4.47
CA VAL A 77 3.28 -6.07 3.37
C VAL A 77 2.34 -7.28 3.41
N THR A 78 1.04 -7.01 3.55
CA THR A 78 -0.02 -8.02 3.65
C THR A 78 -0.65 -8.38 2.30
N GLY A 79 -0.37 -7.60 1.25
CA GLY A 79 -0.80 -7.92 -0.11
C GLY A 79 -0.46 -6.83 -1.11
N VAL A 80 -0.48 -7.20 -2.39
CA VAL A 80 -0.39 -6.28 -3.53
C VAL A 80 -1.54 -6.56 -4.48
N ARG A 81 -2.26 -5.52 -4.93
CA ARG A 81 -3.38 -5.65 -5.88
C ARG A 81 -3.22 -4.74 -7.08
N ARG A 82 -3.64 -5.23 -8.25
CA ARG A 82 -3.71 -4.46 -9.49
C ARG A 82 -5.14 -4.37 -10.00
N ILE A 83 -5.64 -3.16 -10.16
CA ILE A 83 -6.98 -2.82 -10.67
C ILE A 83 -6.92 -2.52 -12.16
#